data_AF-A0AAX3DZW2-F1
#
_entry.id   AF-A0AAX3DZW2-F1
#
_cell.length_a   1.000
_cell.length_b   1.000
_cell.length_c   1.000
_cell.angle_alpha   90.00
_cell.angle_beta   90.00
_cell.angle_gamma   90.00
#
_symmetry.space_group_name_H-M   'P 1'
#
loop_
_entity.id
_entity.type
_entity.pdbx_description
1 polymer ?
#
loop_
_entity_poly.entity_id
_entity_poly.type
_entity_poly.pdbx_seq_one_letter_code
_entity_poly.pdbx_strand_id
1 'polypeptide(L)'
;MMPTSPSAELTELLQTTGLRLGTSQRRRLDWLANRAGPAQLQRPGETPDPDAALVIVFEPMSGAGAELFCSALPRDCVVVLPFGENPDFDFLKSKLTEFGTVGPCGAEGPHEMWWGGVGDAETLAADASETARPRIVSCYQHGCDDLIWPLQHAAESFGLAAHISPLMSECDDRLLAYEKAEFILQAWEQFPEPLLYIEAGALLQAPPLLPAQLECDVALHRWNRWELSARTLYFGRSEAAKALLLGWRRLAKAHPAVWDGYLLDQAWSLALSRSALDTVWLPRSYHTLHGDPAQPSATIVHDLPGTSADLGPDPGFASLVRTARRAGRTGGRDALVVMTSHPASGAGIAVILRDIAAADSRVVATTVETTTSAFAADSGGFGRLELMLCAWRDEVDFAREAATSARLRVAEIVPGQPIPHDFFAKLDRQDAGPASLIARGR
;
A
#
# COMPACT_ATOMS: atom_id res chain seq x y z
N MET A 1 31.73 22.79 -14.51
CA MET A 1 30.92 21.55 -14.44
C MET A 1 29.53 21.99 -14.02
N MET A 2 28.53 21.87 -14.89
CA MET A 2 27.14 22.17 -14.51
C MET A 2 26.70 21.10 -13.50
N PRO A 3 26.05 21.45 -12.38
CA PRO A 3 25.51 20.45 -11.46
C PRO A 3 24.47 19.62 -12.21
N THR A 4 24.68 18.31 -12.24
CA THR A 4 23.71 17.32 -12.71
C THR A 4 22.47 17.39 -11.82
N SER A 5 21.28 17.36 -12.42
CA SER A 5 20.03 17.34 -11.65
C SER A 5 19.94 16.01 -10.86
N PRO A 6 19.43 16.00 -9.61
CA PRO A 6 19.25 14.77 -8.82
C PRO A 6 18.50 13.66 -9.58
N SER A 7 17.56 14.03 -10.46
CA SER A 7 16.80 13.07 -11.27
C SER A 7 17.63 12.43 -12.39
N ALA A 8 18.65 13.12 -12.93
CA ALA A 8 19.55 12.55 -13.92
C ALA A 8 20.48 11.49 -13.30
N GLU A 9 21.04 11.79 -12.12
CA GLU A 9 21.88 10.84 -11.36
C GLU A 9 21.08 9.61 -10.93
N LEU A 10 19.85 9.82 -10.44
CA LEU A 10 18.95 8.73 -10.12
C LEU A 10 18.62 7.85 -11.34
N THR A 11 18.45 8.44 -12.53
CA THR A 11 18.20 7.69 -13.76
C THR A 11 19.37 6.77 -14.10
N GLU A 12 20.59 7.30 -14.04
CA GLU A 12 21.81 6.52 -14.30
C GLU A 12 21.98 5.38 -13.28
N LEU A 13 21.72 5.66 -12.00
CA LEU A 13 21.76 4.69 -10.92
C LEU A 13 20.76 3.54 -11.12
N LEU A 14 19.53 3.83 -11.55
CA LEU A 14 18.53 2.80 -11.86
C LEU A 14 18.91 1.99 -13.11
N GLN A 15 19.46 2.64 -14.13
CA GLN A 15 19.91 1.96 -15.35
C GLN A 15 21.08 1.00 -15.10
N THR A 16 22.07 1.42 -14.30
CA THR A 16 23.24 0.60 -13.96
C THR A 16 22.89 -0.61 -13.09
N THR A 17 21.85 -0.50 -12.27
CA THR A 17 21.37 -1.59 -11.42
C THR A 17 20.36 -2.51 -12.10
N GLY A 18 19.80 -2.08 -13.23
CA GLY A 18 18.74 -2.79 -13.95
C GLY A 18 17.40 -2.77 -13.21
N LEU A 19 17.19 -1.87 -12.25
CA LEU A 19 15.96 -1.79 -11.48
C LEU A 19 14.80 -1.26 -12.34
N ARG A 20 13.75 -2.07 -12.49
CA ARG A 20 12.53 -1.70 -13.20
C ARG A 20 11.51 -1.10 -12.24
N LEU A 21 11.33 0.22 -12.32
CA LEU A 21 10.32 0.94 -11.56
C LEU A 21 9.22 1.43 -12.48
N GLY A 22 7.98 1.21 -12.07
CA GLY A 22 6.80 1.75 -12.74
C GLY A 22 6.68 3.27 -12.55
N THR A 23 5.74 3.89 -13.26
CA THR A 23 5.57 5.36 -13.23
C THR A 23 5.34 5.91 -11.83
N SER A 24 4.47 5.29 -11.02
CA SER A 24 4.16 5.77 -9.66
C SER A 24 5.35 5.57 -8.72
N GLN A 25 6.06 4.46 -8.83
CA GLN A 25 7.26 4.16 -8.04
C GLN A 25 8.37 5.14 -8.36
N ARG A 26 8.59 5.39 -9.65
CA ARG A 26 9.58 6.35 -10.12
C ARG A 26 9.27 7.76 -9.64
N ARG A 27 8.01 8.20 -9.76
CA ARG A 27 7.55 9.50 -9.25
C ARG A 27 7.84 9.64 -7.75
N ARG A 28 7.52 8.61 -6.96
CA ARG A 28 7.78 8.60 -5.51
C ARG A 28 9.28 8.69 -5.20
N LEU A 29 10.11 7.97 -5.95
CA LEU A 29 11.56 7.99 -5.75
C LEU A 29 12.19 9.33 -6.17
N ASP A 30 11.73 9.92 -7.29
CA ASP A 30 12.15 11.27 -7.70
C ASP A 30 11.74 12.31 -6.64
N TRP A 31 10.52 12.20 -6.08
CA TRP A 31 10.05 13.06 -4.98
C TRP A 31 10.95 12.95 -3.73
N LEU A 32 11.31 11.73 -3.34
CA LEU A 32 12.24 11.49 -2.22
C LEU A 32 13.61 12.10 -2.51
N ALA A 33 14.17 11.86 -3.69
CA ALA A 33 15.49 12.35 -4.06
C ALA A 33 15.56 13.89 -4.12
N ASN A 34 14.47 14.54 -4.54
CA ASN A 34 14.40 16.00 -4.56
C ASN A 34 14.35 16.64 -3.17
N ARG A 35 13.94 15.90 -2.13
CA ARG A 35 13.75 16.43 -0.77
C ARG A 35 14.79 16.00 0.23
N ALA A 36 15.09 14.70 0.26
CA ALA A 36 16.12 14.16 1.11
C ALA A 36 17.52 14.46 0.54
N GLY A 37 17.65 14.46 -0.80
CA GLY A 37 18.93 14.59 -1.50
C GLY A 37 19.23 13.37 -2.36
N PRO A 38 20.45 13.29 -2.94
CA PRO A 38 20.79 12.25 -3.90
C PRO A 38 20.66 10.85 -3.29
N ALA A 39 20.07 9.93 -4.06
CA ALA A 39 19.94 8.54 -3.65
C ALA A 39 21.30 7.84 -3.73
N GLN A 40 21.63 7.07 -2.70
CA GLN A 40 22.81 6.21 -2.67
C GLN A 40 22.41 4.74 -2.68
N LEU A 41 23.17 3.89 -3.37
CA LEU A 41 22.97 2.44 -3.33
C LEU A 41 23.71 1.88 -2.12
N GLN A 42 22.99 1.11 -1.32
CA GLN A 42 23.59 0.36 -0.22
C GLN A 42 23.86 -1.07 -0.64
N ARG A 43 25.12 -1.49 -0.54
CA ARG A 43 25.49 -2.89 -0.76
C ARG A 43 25.56 -3.66 0.55
N PRO A 44 25.33 -4.98 0.53
CA PRO A 44 25.47 -5.81 1.72
C PRO A 44 26.87 -5.71 2.34
N GLY A 45 26.93 -5.41 3.64
CA GLY A 45 28.19 -5.34 4.40
C GLY A 45 28.93 -4.01 4.34
N GLU A 46 28.49 -3.05 3.54
CA GLU A 46 28.99 -1.68 3.57
C GLU A 46 28.34 -0.90 4.72
N THR A 47 29.08 -0.01 5.37
CA THR A 47 28.49 0.95 6.33
C THR A 47 27.82 2.07 5.54
N PRO A 48 26.59 2.49 5.90
CA PRO A 48 25.97 3.68 5.33
C PRO A 48 26.89 4.90 5.43
N ASP A 49 26.86 5.74 4.39
CA ASP A 49 27.48 7.05 4.46
C ASP A 49 26.81 7.85 5.61
N PRO A 50 27.58 8.41 6.55
CA PRO A 50 27.04 9.19 7.67
C PRO A 50 26.26 10.44 7.22
N ASP A 51 26.44 10.88 5.98
CA ASP A 51 25.71 12.01 5.39
C ASP A 51 24.59 11.57 4.43
N ALA A 52 24.32 10.25 4.30
CA ALA A 52 23.25 9.75 3.46
C ALA A 52 21.87 10.11 4.01
N ALA A 53 21.09 10.83 3.19
CA ALA A 53 19.70 11.15 3.50
C ALA A 53 18.71 10.20 2.79
N LEU A 54 19.10 9.59 1.67
CA LEU A 54 18.29 8.64 0.91
C LEU A 54 19.13 7.44 0.46
N VAL A 55 18.72 6.25 0.89
CA VAL A 55 19.43 4.99 0.64
C VAL A 55 18.52 3.98 -0.02
N ILE A 56 18.99 3.35 -1.10
CA ILE A 56 18.30 2.28 -1.82
C ILE A 56 18.98 0.95 -1.46
N VAL A 57 18.24 0.05 -0.83
CA VAL A 57 18.67 -1.31 -0.50
C VAL A 57 17.90 -2.29 -1.40
N PHE A 58 18.58 -2.83 -2.40
CA PHE A 58 17.98 -3.76 -3.38
C PHE A 58 18.49 -5.20 -3.22
N GLU A 59 19.46 -5.42 -2.32
CA GLU A 59 19.93 -6.74 -1.93
C GLU A 59 19.66 -6.95 -0.43
N PRO A 60 19.09 -8.09 -0.02
CA PRO A 60 18.75 -8.34 1.36
C PRO A 60 20.01 -8.48 2.21
N MET A 61 19.87 -8.11 3.49
CA MET A 61 20.94 -8.21 4.47
C MET A 61 20.67 -9.38 5.42
N SER A 62 21.74 -9.97 5.95
CA SER A 62 21.59 -10.87 7.10
C SER A 62 21.00 -10.12 8.29
N GLY A 63 20.40 -10.84 9.25
CA GLY A 63 19.86 -10.20 10.45
C GLY A 63 20.88 -9.32 11.19
N ALA A 64 22.11 -9.81 11.37
CA ALA A 64 23.20 -9.02 11.97
C ALA A 64 23.59 -7.81 11.11
N GLY A 65 23.61 -7.97 9.78
CA GLY A 65 23.88 -6.88 8.84
C GLY A 65 22.83 -5.77 8.92
N ALA A 66 21.54 -6.16 8.99
CA ALA A 66 20.44 -5.21 9.13
C ALA A 66 20.50 -4.43 10.46
N GLU A 67 20.90 -5.07 11.57
CA GLU A 67 21.06 -4.36 12.85
C GLU A 67 22.20 -3.35 12.82
N LEU A 68 23.35 -3.72 12.25
CA LEU A 68 24.48 -2.81 12.07
C LEU A 68 24.12 -1.66 11.13
N PHE A 69 23.44 -1.96 10.02
CA PHE A 69 22.94 -0.97 9.07
C PHE A 69 22.03 0.04 9.76
N CYS A 70 20.97 -0.43 10.44
CA CYS A 70 20.01 0.47 11.11
C CYS A 70 20.67 1.32 12.20
N SER A 71 21.66 0.77 12.91
CA SER A 71 22.40 1.50 13.95
C SER A 71 23.32 2.58 13.39
N ALA A 72 23.74 2.45 12.13
CA ALA A 72 24.62 3.38 11.44
C ALA A 72 23.86 4.44 10.62
N LEU A 73 22.54 4.30 10.44
CA LEU A 73 21.74 5.24 9.68
C LEU A 73 21.66 6.62 10.36
N PRO A 74 21.79 7.72 9.59
CA PRO A 74 21.53 9.07 10.07
C PRO A 74 20.08 9.24 10.57
N ARG A 75 19.86 10.21 11.49
CA ARG A 75 18.59 10.35 12.23
C ARG A 75 17.33 10.61 11.40
N ASP A 76 17.47 11.01 10.15
CA ASP A 76 16.34 11.26 9.23
C ASP A 76 16.55 10.57 7.88
N CYS A 77 17.39 9.54 7.82
CA CYS A 77 17.65 8.81 6.59
C CYS A 77 16.40 8.03 6.14
N VAL A 78 16.06 8.19 4.87
CA VAL A 78 15.03 7.40 4.19
C VAL A 78 15.67 6.19 3.54
N VAL A 79 15.04 5.03 3.70
CA VAL A 79 15.41 3.76 3.10
C VAL A 79 14.33 3.34 2.11
N VAL A 80 14.74 2.94 0.91
CA VAL A 80 13.86 2.46 -0.16
C VAL A 80 14.24 1.02 -0.52
N LEU A 81 13.23 0.15 -0.62
CA LEU A 81 13.34 -1.24 -1.02
C LEU A 81 12.54 -1.46 -2.33
N PRO A 82 13.18 -1.68 -3.47
CA PRO A 82 12.49 -1.84 -4.76
C PRO A 82 11.83 -3.22 -4.95
N PHE A 83 12.11 -4.18 -4.06
CA PHE A 83 11.52 -5.53 -4.02
C PHE A 83 10.81 -5.76 -2.68
N GLY A 84 9.97 -4.80 -2.30
CA GLY A 84 9.32 -4.73 -0.99
C GLY A 84 8.43 -5.93 -0.66
N GLU A 85 7.97 -6.69 -1.65
CA GLU A 85 7.16 -7.89 -1.46
C GLU A 85 7.96 -9.14 -1.08
N ASN A 86 9.30 -9.08 -1.20
CA ASN A 86 10.17 -10.21 -0.94
C ASN A 86 10.39 -10.37 0.58
N PRO A 87 10.18 -11.59 1.13
CA PRO A 87 10.30 -11.86 2.56
C PRO A 87 11.71 -11.69 3.12
N ASP A 88 12.76 -11.77 2.30
CA ASP A 88 14.15 -11.58 2.74
C ASP A 88 14.40 -10.18 3.34
N PHE A 89 13.55 -9.21 3.00
CA PHE A 89 13.63 -7.85 3.54
C PHE A 89 12.82 -7.64 4.82
N ASP A 90 12.01 -8.62 5.26
CA ASP A 90 11.06 -8.42 6.37
C ASP A 90 11.77 -8.10 7.69
N PHE A 91 12.94 -8.70 7.93
CA PHE A 91 13.73 -8.38 9.11
C PHE A 91 14.20 -6.91 9.10
N LEU A 92 14.68 -6.39 7.96
CA LEU A 92 15.09 -5.00 7.84
C LEU A 92 13.89 -4.05 8.01
N LYS A 93 12.76 -4.32 7.33
CA LYS A 93 11.52 -3.55 7.49
C LYS A 93 11.08 -3.48 8.95
N SER A 94 11.21 -4.58 9.70
CA SER A 94 10.82 -4.64 11.12
C SER A 94 11.63 -3.73 12.05
N LYS A 95 12.80 -3.26 11.60
CA LYS A 95 13.71 -2.38 12.36
C LYS A 95 13.52 -0.90 12.00
N LEU A 96 12.74 -0.61 10.97
CA LEU A 96 12.52 0.73 10.43
C LEU A 96 11.05 1.14 10.61
N THR A 97 10.81 2.44 10.69
CA THR A 97 9.46 2.99 10.61
C THR A 97 9.00 2.96 9.15
N GLU A 98 7.91 2.28 8.86
CA GLU A 98 7.29 2.30 7.52
C GLU A 98 6.66 3.67 7.24
N PHE A 99 6.98 4.24 6.08
CA PHE A 99 6.40 5.48 5.58
C PHE A 99 5.46 5.25 4.38
N GLY A 100 5.60 4.12 3.70
CA GLY A 100 4.66 3.71 2.67
C GLY A 100 5.15 2.57 1.79
N THR A 101 4.25 2.09 0.95
CA THR A 101 4.53 1.08 -0.08
C THR A 101 3.78 1.46 -1.36
N VAL A 102 4.48 1.48 -2.49
CA VAL A 102 3.90 1.71 -3.82
C VAL A 102 3.76 0.37 -4.54
N GLY A 103 2.54 0.01 -4.94
CA GLY A 103 2.25 -1.26 -5.61
C GLY A 103 2.85 -1.38 -7.02
N PRO A 104 2.76 -2.58 -7.62
CA PRO A 104 3.27 -2.83 -8.97
C PRO A 104 2.45 -2.13 -10.06
N CYS A 105 3.13 -1.71 -11.12
CA CYS A 105 2.62 -1.03 -12.30
C CYS A 105 2.63 -1.95 -13.54
N GLY A 106 2.09 -3.15 -13.41
CA GLY A 106 2.09 -4.14 -14.50
C GLY A 106 3.50 -4.56 -14.92
N ALA A 107 3.71 -4.79 -16.22
CA ALA A 107 5.01 -5.25 -16.72
C ALA A 107 6.13 -4.21 -16.60
N GLU A 108 5.82 -2.90 -16.59
CA GLU A 108 6.84 -1.83 -16.53
C GLU A 108 7.48 -1.67 -15.14
N GLY A 109 6.77 -2.09 -14.09
CA GLY A 109 7.27 -2.11 -12.72
C GLY A 109 6.55 -3.19 -11.93
N PRO A 110 6.94 -4.46 -12.05
CA PRO A 110 6.13 -5.58 -11.57
C PRO A 110 6.32 -5.89 -10.07
N HIS A 111 7.14 -5.10 -9.37
CA HIS A 111 7.48 -5.25 -7.96
C HIS A 111 6.74 -4.24 -7.08
N GLU A 112 6.70 -4.46 -5.76
CA GLU A 112 6.30 -3.43 -4.79
C GLU A 112 7.53 -2.61 -4.37
N MET A 113 7.38 -1.29 -4.25
CA MET A 113 8.43 -0.42 -3.71
C MET A 113 8.05 0.03 -2.30
N TRP A 114 8.76 -0.48 -1.30
CA TRP A 114 8.59 -0.08 0.10
C TRP A 114 9.54 1.07 0.45
N TRP A 115 9.13 1.97 1.33
CA TRP A 115 10.01 3.01 1.88
C TRP A 115 9.70 3.34 3.34
N GLY A 116 10.73 3.72 4.08
CA GLY A 116 10.69 3.94 5.52
C GLY A 116 11.97 4.59 6.04
N GLY A 117 12.21 4.59 7.35
CA GLY A 117 13.43 5.19 7.94
C GLY A 117 13.50 5.11 9.46
N VAL A 118 14.51 5.77 10.03
CA VAL A 118 14.71 5.86 11.49
C VAL A 118 14.02 7.10 12.09
N GLY A 119 13.78 8.14 11.28
CA GLY A 119 13.16 9.41 11.67
C GLY A 119 11.65 9.48 11.46
N ASP A 120 11.13 10.71 11.52
CA ASP A 120 9.71 11.03 11.25
C ASP A 120 9.52 11.49 9.80
N ALA A 121 8.51 10.96 9.11
CA ALA A 121 8.19 11.32 7.74
C ALA A 121 7.80 12.80 7.57
N GLU A 122 7.40 13.49 8.64
CA GLU A 122 7.06 14.92 8.61
C GLU A 122 8.25 15.83 8.30
N THR A 123 9.49 15.41 8.58
CA THR A 123 10.68 16.20 8.23
C THR A 123 10.81 16.37 6.70
N LEU A 124 10.33 15.39 5.94
CA LEU A 124 10.26 15.43 4.47
C LEU A 124 9.13 16.35 3.95
N ALA A 125 8.21 16.76 4.84
CA ALA A 125 7.04 17.54 4.51
C ALA A 125 7.15 19.03 4.92
N ALA A 126 8.25 19.44 5.56
CA ALA A 126 8.37 20.75 6.21
C ALA A 126 8.40 21.96 5.25
N ASP A 127 8.88 21.79 4.00
CA ASP A 127 9.04 22.89 3.02
C ASP A 127 7.79 23.18 2.16
N ALA A 128 6.59 22.98 2.72
CA ALA A 128 5.30 22.93 2.02
C ALA A 128 4.71 24.29 1.57
N SER A 129 5.53 25.32 1.31
CA SER A 129 5.00 26.66 1.00
C SER A 129 4.22 26.74 -0.32
N GLU A 130 4.34 25.76 -1.22
CA GLU A 130 3.77 25.83 -2.58
C GLU A 130 2.73 24.74 -2.91
N THR A 131 2.55 23.70 -2.08
CA THR A 131 1.61 22.59 -2.35
C THR A 131 0.21 22.86 -1.83
N ALA A 132 -0.81 22.41 -2.58
CA ALA A 132 -2.22 22.50 -2.19
C ALA A 132 -2.46 21.76 -0.86
N ARG A 133 -2.77 22.50 0.20
CA ARG A 133 -3.12 21.94 1.51
C ARG A 133 -4.43 21.15 1.41
N PRO A 134 -4.55 20.00 2.09
CA PRO A 134 -5.79 19.26 2.08
C PRO A 134 -6.85 20.02 2.90
N ARG A 135 -8.11 19.92 2.47
CA ARG A 135 -9.25 20.34 3.28
C ARG A 135 -9.51 19.29 4.35
N ILE A 136 -9.52 19.70 5.61
CA ILE A 136 -9.91 18.84 6.71
C ILE A 136 -11.41 18.57 6.61
N VAL A 137 -11.80 17.30 6.61
CA VAL A 137 -13.19 16.87 6.57
C VAL A 137 -13.47 16.02 7.80
N SER A 138 -14.58 16.28 8.48
CA SER A 138 -14.98 15.47 9.64
C SER A 138 -16.49 15.48 9.81
N CYS A 139 -17.05 14.38 10.27
CA CYS A 139 -18.45 14.28 10.62
C CYS A 139 -18.60 13.68 12.02
N TYR A 140 -19.66 14.08 12.70
CA TYR A 140 -19.97 13.59 14.04
C TYR A 140 -21.48 13.45 14.20
N GLN A 141 -21.92 12.66 15.16
CA GLN A 141 -23.34 12.52 15.43
C GLN A 141 -23.91 13.82 16.01
N HIS A 142 -25.08 14.24 15.53
CA HIS A 142 -25.78 15.40 16.06
C HIS A 142 -25.98 15.28 17.59
N GLY A 143 -25.68 16.36 18.32
CA GLY A 143 -25.72 16.39 19.79
C GLY A 143 -24.40 16.04 20.47
N CYS A 144 -23.35 15.68 19.72
CA CYS A 144 -22.00 15.42 20.23
C CYS A 144 -21.01 16.57 19.88
N ASP A 145 -21.48 17.82 19.87
CA ASP A 145 -20.68 18.98 19.44
C ASP A 145 -19.41 19.21 20.28
N ASP A 146 -19.38 18.80 21.55
CA ASP A 146 -18.19 18.95 22.39
C ASP A 146 -16.98 18.14 21.87
N LEU A 147 -17.20 17.06 21.12
CA LEU A 147 -16.14 16.20 20.57
C LEU A 147 -15.37 16.87 19.42
N ILE A 148 -15.95 17.87 18.76
CA ILE A 148 -15.39 18.42 17.53
C ILE A 148 -14.58 19.69 17.74
N TRP A 149 -14.80 20.37 18.86
CA TRP A 149 -14.16 21.64 19.18
C TRP A 149 -12.63 21.60 19.10
N PRO A 150 -11.91 20.57 19.64
CA PRO A 150 -10.46 20.51 19.54
C PRO A 150 -9.94 20.45 18.10
N LEU A 151 -10.61 19.67 17.24
CA LEU A 151 -10.23 19.51 15.83
C LEU A 151 -10.46 20.80 15.04
N GLN A 152 -11.61 21.45 15.24
CA GLN A 152 -11.93 22.75 14.61
C GLN A 152 -10.90 23.81 15.00
N HIS A 153 -10.64 23.95 16.30
CA HIS A 153 -9.71 24.95 16.80
C HIS A 153 -8.27 24.72 16.29
N ALA A 154 -7.83 23.47 16.22
CA ALA A 154 -6.52 23.14 15.68
C ALA A 154 -6.42 23.38 14.16
N ALA A 155 -7.46 23.03 13.40
CA ALA A 155 -7.50 23.33 11.96
C ALA A 155 -7.43 24.85 11.69
N GLU A 156 -8.16 25.66 12.45
CA GLU A 156 -8.11 27.12 12.38
C GLU A 156 -6.71 27.66 12.73
N SER A 157 -6.11 27.18 13.82
CA SER A 157 -4.78 27.67 14.27
C SER A 157 -3.67 27.32 13.27
N PHE A 158 -3.77 26.19 12.57
CA PHE A 158 -2.85 25.80 11.51
C PHE A 158 -3.16 26.45 10.14
N GLY A 159 -4.25 27.21 10.04
CA GLY A 159 -4.68 27.82 8.78
C GLY A 159 -5.08 26.77 7.74
N LEU A 160 -5.78 25.72 8.17
CA LEU A 160 -6.30 24.65 7.32
C LEU A 160 -7.78 24.89 7.04
N ALA A 161 -8.18 24.79 5.78
CA ALA A 161 -9.59 24.84 5.43
C ALA A 161 -10.30 23.60 5.99
N ALA A 162 -11.46 23.78 6.60
CA ALA A 162 -12.22 22.69 7.20
C ALA A 162 -13.66 22.65 6.68
N HIS A 163 -14.20 21.44 6.51
CA HIS A 163 -15.62 21.17 6.33
C HIS A 163 -16.04 20.11 7.33
N ILE A 164 -16.69 20.57 8.39
CA ILE A 164 -17.04 19.75 9.54
C ILE A 164 -18.53 19.92 9.80
N SER A 165 -19.28 18.83 9.91
CA SER A 165 -20.74 18.91 10.05
C SER A 165 -21.33 17.77 10.89
N PRO A 166 -22.37 18.08 11.70
CA PRO A 166 -23.13 17.05 12.38
C PRO A 166 -23.99 16.28 11.38
N LEU A 167 -24.15 14.98 11.60
CA LEU A 167 -25.03 14.10 10.84
C LEU A 167 -26.15 13.56 11.75
N MET A 168 -27.36 13.50 11.19
CA MET A 168 -28.46 12.74 11.77
C MET A 168 -28.31 11.29 11.35
N SER A 169 -27.84 10.46 12.28
CA SER A 169 -27.65 9.02 12.04
C SER A 169 -28.99 8.28 12.02
N GLU A 170 -29.09 7.22 11.23
CA GLU A 170 -30.15 6.21 11.37
C GLU A 170 -30.04 5.41 12.68
N CYS A 171 -28.88 5.44 13.35
CA CYS A 171 -28.62 4.80 14.62
C CYS A 171 -28.45 5.84 15.75
N ASP A 172 -29.22 5.72 16.82
CA ASP A 172 -29.29 6.74 17.88
C ASP A 172 -28.00 6.92 18.70
N ASP A 173 -27.05 5.99 18.63
CA ASP A 173 -25.86 5.95 19.48
C ASP A 173 -24.52 6.04 18.73
N ARG A 174 -24.53 6.02 17.39
CA ARG A 174 -23.33 6.10 16.56
C ARG A 174 -23.63 6.49 15.12
N LEU A 175 -22.61 6.98 14.41
CA LEU A 175 -22.63 7.06 12.94
C LEU A 175 -22.41 5.68 12.32
N LEU A 176 -23.14 5.39 11.24
CA LEU A 176 -22.94 4.20 10.43
C LEU A 176 -21.84 4.43 9.39
N ALA A 177 -21.09 3.37 9.06
CA ALA A 177 -19.98 3.41 8.13
C ALA A 177 -20.34 4.03 6.76
N TYR A 178 -21.54 3.74 6.24
CA TYR A 178 -21.97 4.28 4.95
C TYR A 178 -22.33 5.77 5.02
N GLU A 179 -22.78 6.28 6.17
CA GLU A 179 -23.11 7.70 6.36
C GLU A 179 -21.82 8.52 6.32
N LYS A 180 -20.77 8.03 6.98
CA LYS A 180 -19.42 8.59 6.87
C LYS A 180 -18.90 8.56 5.43
N ALA A 181 -18.96 7.40 4.77
CA ALA A 181 -18.48 7.26 3.40
C ALA A 181 -19.25 8.17 2.42
N GLU A 182 -20.56 8.31 2.59
CA GLU A 182 -21.40 9.22 1.81
C GLU A 182 -21.05 10.69 2.09
N PHE A 183 -20.84 11.08 3.35
CA PHE A 183 -20.41 12.43 3.72
C PHE A 183 -19.08 12.80 3.07
N ILE A 184 -18.08 11.90 3.14
CA ILE A 184 -16.77 12.12 2.51
C ILE A 184 -16.92 12.22 0.98
N LEU A 185 -17.76 11.38 0.37
CA LEU A 185 -18.02 11.43 -1.07
C LEU A 185 -18.68 12.75 -1.48
N GLN A 186 -19.66 13.25 -0.73
CA GLN A 186 -20.31 14.53 -0.99
C GLN A 186 -19.33 15.70 -0.85
N ALA A 187 -18.50 15.69 0.20
CA ALA A 187 -17.41 16.65 0.34
C ALA A 187 -16.43 16.57 -0.85
N TRP A 188 -16.12 15.36 -1.32
CA TRP A 188 -15.24 15.17 -2.47
C TRP A 188 -15.87 15.74 -3.74
N GLU A 189 -17.17 15.61 -3.95
CA GLU A 189 -17.84 16.21 -5.11
C GLU A 189 -17.97 17.73 -5.00
N GLN A 190 -18.08 18.27 -3.79
CA GLN A 190 -18.26 19.70 -3.55
C GLN A 190 -16.97 20.50 -3.63
N PHE A 191 -15.87 19.98 -3.08
CA PHE A 191 -14.63 20.72 -2.91
C PHE A 191 -13.58 20.32 -3.95
N PRO A 192 -12.91 21.29 -4.60
CA PRO A 192 -11.88 20.99 -5.61
C PRO A 192 -10.56 20.54 -4.99
N GLU A 193 -10.30 20.84 -3.71
CA GLU A 193 -9.05 20.47 -3.03
C GLU A 193 -9.06 18.98 -2.60
N PRO A 194 -7.88 18.34 -2.46
CA PRO A 194 -7.79 17.03 -1.81
C PRO A 194 -8.37 17.05 -0.40
N LEU A 195 -8.91 15.92 0.04
CA LEU A 195 -9.53 15.81 1.36
C LEU A 195 -8.64 15.02 2.32
N LEU A 196 -8.61 15.45 3.58
CA LEU A 196 -8.13 14.66 4.70
C LEU A 196 -9.28 14.49 5.69
N TYR A 197 -9.89 13.32 5.68
CA TYR A 197 -10.85 12.93 6.70
C TYR A 197 -10.13 12.65 8.01
N ILE A 198 -10.65 13.22 9.10
CA ILE A 198 -10.19 12.98 10.46
C ILE A 198 -11.40 12.71 11.34
N GLU A 199 -11.38 11.59 12.06
CA GLU A 199 -12.45 11.17 12.97
C GLU A 199 -12.72 12.25 14.02
N ALA A 200 -14.00 12.43 14.36
CA ALA A 200 -14.39 13.34 15.43
C ALA A 200 -13.79 12.89 16.77
N GLY A 201 -13.39 13.84 17.62
CA GLY A 201 -12.68 13.56 18.87
C GLY A 201 -11.17 13.42 18.73
N ALA A 202 -10.61 13.41 17.51
CA ALA A 202 -9.16 13.44 17.32
C ALA A 202 -8.57 14.83 17.63
N LEU A 203 -7.33 14.84 18.10
CA LEU A 203 -6.51 16.02 18.35
C LEU A 203 -5.42 16.15 17.28
N LEU A 204 -5.30 17.32 16.67
CA LEU A 204 -4.16 17.66 15.82
C LEU A 204 -3.07 18.33 16.67
N GLN A 205 -1.90 17.70 16.74
CA GLN A 205 -0.74 18.26 17.44
C GLN A 205 0.19 19.00 16.47
N ALA A 206 0.13 18.66 15.18
CA ALA A 206 0.89 19.30 14.10
C ALA A 206 0.02 19.38 12.83
N PRO A 207 0.35 20.24 11.84
CA PRO A 207 -0.40 20.31 10.59
C PRO A 207 -0.16 19.04 9.74
N PRO A 208 -1.21 18.26 9.39
CA PRO A 208 -1.08 16.97 8.70
C PRO A 208 -0.87 17.14 7.18
N LEU A 209 0.30 17.63 6.78
CA LEU A 209 0.58 18.04 5.40
C LEU A 209 1.17 16.94 4.52
N LEU A 210 1.76 15.89 5.11
CA LEU A 210 2.44 14.82 4.39
C LEU A 210 1.60 14.23 3.23
N PRO A 211 0.32 13.83 3.41
CA PRO A 211 -0.44 13.14 2.37
C PRO A 211 -0.61 13.97 1.09
N ALA A 212 -0.82 15.28 1.25
CA ALA A 212 -1.03 16.19 0.13
C ALA A 212 0.24 16.44 -0.69
N GLN A 213 1.41 16.24 -0.09
CA GLN A 213 2.69 16.39 -0.77
C GLN A 213 3.11 15.15 -1.53
N LEU A 214 2.49 14.02 -1.23
CA LEU A 214 2.83 12.74 -1.84
C LEU A 214 2.20 12.58 -3.23
N GLU A 215 1.28 13.45 -3.66
CA GLU A 215 0.60 13.33 -4.97
C GLU A 215 -0.02 11.95 -5.22
N CYS A 216 -0.45 11.27 -4.15
CA CYS A 216 -1.06 9.94 -4.21
C CYS A 216 -2.57 10.04 -4.44
N ASP A 217 -3.18 8.92 -4.86
CA ASP A 217 -4.63 8.84 -4.98
C ASP A 217 -5.27 8.77 -3.60
N VAL A 218 -4.73 7.94 -2.72
CA VAL A 218 -5.27 7.71 -1.38
C VAL A 218 -4.15 7.48 -0.37
N ALA A 219 -4.32 7.94 0.87
CA ALA A 219 -3.43 7.56 1.96
C ALA A 219 -4.20 7.18 3.22
N LEU A 220 -3.85 6.04 3.80
CA LEU A 220 -4.62 5.37 4.86
C LEU A 220 -3.65 4.77 5.88
N HIS A 221 -4.09 4.55 7.11
CA HIS A 221 -3.26 3.87 8.11
C HIS A 221 -3.60 2.38 8.22
N ARG A 222 -2.56 1.54 8.41
CA ARG A 222 -2.72 0.14 8.81
C ARG A 222 -2.72 0.03 10.32
N TRP A 223 -3.81 -0.48 10.86
CA TRP A 223 -4.07 -0.68 12.27
C TRP A 223 -4.05 -2.17 12.63
N ASN A 224 -3.69 -2.49 13.89
CA ASN A 224 -3.73 -3.85 14.43
C ASN A 224 -3.11 -4.91 13.49
N ARG A 225 -1.88 -4.66 13.06
CA ARG A 225 -1.10 -5.43 12.07
C ARG A 225 -1.65 -5.37 10.63
N TRP A 226 -2.96 -5.41 10.38
CA TRP A 226 -3.50 -5.64 9.02
C TRP A 226 -4.82 -4.96 8.64
N GLU A 227 -5.51 -4.32 9.58
CA GLU A 227 -6.81 -3.69 9.33
C GLU A 227 -6.61 -2.27 8.81
N LEU A 228 -7.46 -1.81 7.88
CA LEU A 228 -7.42 -0.40 7.49
C LEU A 228 -8.16 0.42 8.54
N SER A 229 -7.51 1.45 9.07
CA SER A 229 -8.20 2.40 9.92
C SER A 229 -9.03 3.35 9.08
N ALA A 230 -10.31 3.47 9.42
CA ALA A 230 -11.23 4.42 8.79
C ALA A 230 -11.24 5.81 9.46
N ARG A 231 -10.24 6.13 10.29
CA ARG A 231 -10.20 7.35 11.12
C ARG A 231 -9.39 8.50 10.55
N THR A 232 -8.32 8.18 9.84
CA THR A 232 -7.51 9.16 9.12
C THR A 232 -7.40 8.68 7.69
N LEU A 233 -8.06 9.39 6.78
CA LEU A 233 -8.14 8.99 5.37
C LEU A 233 -7.87 10.19 4.48
N TYR A 234 -6.86 10.09 3.64
CA TYR A 234 -6.59 11.07 2.59
C TYR A 234 -7.18 10.59 1.26
N PHE A 235 -7.84 11.50 0.55
CA PHE A 235 -8.33 11.29 -0.81
C PHE A 235 -7.85 12.42 -1.72
N GLY A 236 -7.01 12.05 -2.68
CA GLY A 236 -6.61 12.90 -3.80
C GLY A 236 -7.76 13.15 -4.78
N ARG A 237 -7.50 13.97 -5.79
CA ARG A 237 -8.48 14.38 -6.81
C ARG A 237 -8.45 13.50 -8.06
N SER A 238 -8.34 12.18 -7.88
CA SER A 238 -8.30 11.24 -8.99
C SER A 238 -9.57 10.40 -9.09
N GLU A 239 -9.84 9.88 -10.30
CA GLU A 239 -10.94 8.94 -10.52
C GLU A 239 -10.74 7.62 -9.76
N ALA A 240 -9.49 7.22 -9.50
CA ALA A 240 -9.19 6.03 -8.71
C ALA A 240 -9.59 6.23 -7.24
N ALA A 241 -9.30 7.40 -6.65
CA ALA A 241 -9.75 7.76 -5.30
C ALA A 241 -11.29 7.81 -5.21
N LYS A 242 -11.94 8.40 -6.23
CA LYS A 242 -13.42 8.42 -6.32
C LYS A 242 -14.01 7.02 -6.41
N ALA A 243 -13.41 6.14 -7.21
CA ALA A 243 -13.86 4.76 -7.37
C ALA A 243 -13.78 3.98 -6.04
N LEU A 244 -12.73 4.22 -5.24
CA LEU A 244 -12.62 3.67 -3.89
C LEU A 244 -13.78 4.15 -2.99
N LEU A 245 -14.01 5.47 -2.90
CA LEU A 245 -15.10 6.05 -2.09
C LEU A 245 -16.47 5.47 -2.47
N LEU A 246 -16.76 5.37 -3.77
CA LEU A 246 -18.01 4.78 -4.28
C LEU A 246 -18.13 3.29 -3.91
N GLY A 247 -17.02 2.56 -3.96
CA GLY A 247 -16.95 1.15 -3.57
C GLY A 247 -17.21 0.96 -2.08
N TRP A 248 -16.53 1.74 -1.25
CA TRP A 248 -16.64 1.70 0.21
C TRP A 248 -18.05 2.03 0.68
N ARG A 249 -18.62 3.14 0.19
CA ARG A 249 -20.03 3.49 0.47
C ARG A 249 -20.98 2.35 0.13
N ARG A 250 -20.82 1.74 -1.06
CA ARG A 250 -21.71 0.66 -1.52
C ARG A 250 -21.62 -0.56 -0.60
N LEU A 251 -20.41 -0.98 -0.24
CA LEU A 251 -20.19 -2.10 0.67
C LEU A 251 -20.74 -1.81 2.06
N ALA A 252 -20.44 -0.63 2.60
CA ALA A 252 -20.92 -0.23 3.92
C ALA A 252 -22.44 -0.15 4.00
N LYS A 253 -23.10 0.31 2.92
CA LYS A 253 -24.57 0.34 2.86
C LYS A 253 -25.17 -1.05 2.74
N ALA A 254 -24.52 -1.96 2.02
CA ALA A 254 -25.00 -3.33 1.85
C ALA A 254 -24.78 -4.19 3.11
N HIS A 255 -23.79 -3.85 3.93
CA HIS A 255 -23.37 -4.63 5.10
C HIS A 255 -23.21 -3.76 6.36
N PRO A 256 -24.29 -3.10 6.83
CA PRO A 256 -24.21 -2.12 7.93
C PRO A 256 -23.82 -2.71 9.30
N ALA A 257 -23.89 -4.04 9.45
CA ALA A 257 -23.46 -4.74 10.66
C ALA A 257 -21.95 -5.06 10.68
N VAL A 258 -21.26 -4.93 9.54
CA VAL A 258 -19.82 -5.19 9.44
C VAL A 258 -19.07 -3.91 9.80
N TRP A 259 -17.95 -4.07 10.50
CA TRP A 259 -17.17 -2.92 10.94
C TRP A 259 -16.47 -2.23 9.76
N ASP A 260 -16.24 -0.93 9.95
CA ASP A 260 -15.93 -0.02 8.88
C ASP A 260 -14.55 -0.26 8.23
N GLY A 261 -13.54 -0.48 9.07
CA GLY A 261 -12.17 -0.75 8.60
C GLY A 261 -12.08 -1.96 7.67
N TYR A 262 -12.88 -3.01 7.92
CA TYR A 262 -12.95 -4.16 7.02
C TYR A 262 -13.63 -3.82 5.70
N LEU A 263 -14.74 -3.07 5.73
CA LEU A 263 -15.43 -2.67 4.50
C LEU A 263 -14.56 -1.76 3.64
N LEU A 264 -13.77 -0.88 4.27
CA LEU A 264 -12.76 -0.07 3.60
C LEU A 264 -11.65 -0.94 2.98
N ASP A 265 -11.14 -1.94 3.69
CA ASP A 265 -10.17 -2.92 3.17
C ASP A 265 -10.69 -3.67 1.93
N GLN A 266 -11.93 -4.12 1.98
CA GLN A 266 -12.58 -4.78 0.84
C GLN A 266 -12.77 -3.82 -0.34
N ALA A 267 -13.17 -2.58 -0.07
CA ALA A 267 -13.31 -1.56 -1.10
C ALA A 267 -11.97 -1.22 -1.77
N TRP A 268 -10.92 -1.09 -0.97
CA TRP A 268 -9.55 -0.83 -1.42
C TRP A 268 -9.03 -1.98 -2.29
N SER A 269 -9.24 -3.22 -1.86
CA SER A 269 -8.89 -4.41 -2.62
C SER A 269 -9.60 -4.47 -3.97
N LEU A 270 -10.91 -4.12 -4.00
CA LEU A 270 -11.68 -4.05 -5.25
C LEU A 270 -11.19 -2.93 -6.16
N ALA A 271 -10.85 -1.76 -5.62
CA ALA A 271 -10.35 -0.63 -6.41
C ALA A 271 -9.02 -0.98 -7.09
N LEU A 272 -8.06 -1.56 -6.35
CA LEU A 272 -6.79 -2.04 -6.90
C LEU A 272 -6.95 -3.09 -8.02
N SER A 273 -7.98 -3.93 -7.93
CA SER A 273 -8.21 -4.96 -8.96
C SER A 273 -8.69 -4.40 -10.30
N ARG A 274 -9.17 -3.14 -10.33
CA ARG A 274 -9.81 -2.51 -11.50
C ARG A 274 -8.93 -1.46 -12.17
N SER A 275 -8.10 -0.77 -11.38
CA SER A 275 -7.25 0.32 -11.85
C SER A 275 -6.02 0.41 -10.98
N ALA A 276 -4.92 0.95 -11.53
CA ALA A 276 -3.79 1.37 -10.71
C ALA A 276 -4.28 2.43 -9.71
N LEU A 277 -4.18 2.12 -8.42
CA LEU A 277 -4.52 3.03 -7.32
C LEU A 277 -3.23 3.31 -6.55
N ASP A 278 -2.71 4.53 -6.65
CA ASP A 278 -1.53 4.97 -5.91
C ASP A 278 -1.90 5.19 -4.43
N THR A 279 -1.62 4.16 -3.63
CA THR A 279 -1.90 4.14 -2.19
C THR A 279 -0.63 4.43 -1.40
N VAL A 280 -0.71 5.31 -0.41
CA VAL A 280 0.35 5.49 0.60
C VAL A 280 -0.14 5.04 1.98
N TRP A 281 0.73 4.34 2.72
CA TRP A 281 0.46 3.98 4.11
C TRP A 281 0.94 5.08 5.02
N LEU A 282 0.02 5.72 5.74
CA LEU A 282 0.36 6.80 6.65
C LEU A 282 1.21 6.28 7.82
N PRO A 283 2.24 7.04 8.25
CA PRO A 283 3.08 6.65 9.37
C PRO A 283 2.28 6.65 10.68
N ARG A 284 2.84 6.01 11.72
CA ARG A 284 2.17 5.88 13.02
C ARG A 284 1.76 7.22 13.63
N SER A 285 2.49 8.29 13.36
CA SER A 285 2.18 9.65 13.84
C SER A 285 0.80 10.16 13.39
N TYR A 286 0.18 9.59 12.35
CA TYR A 286 -1.17 9.96 11.87
C TYR A 286 -2.31 9.17 12.54
N HIS A 287 -1.96 8.21 13.39
CA HIS A 287 -2.91 7.31 14.03
C HIS A 287 -2.44 6.87 15.44
N THR A 288 -1.82 7.80 16.17
CA THR A 288 -1.42 7.52 17.55
C THR A 288 -2.63 7.59 18.46
N LEU A 289 -2.70 6.73 19.48
CA LEU A 289 -3.79 6.76 20.46
C LEU A 289 -3.45 7.66 21.66
N HIS A 290 -4.47 8.21 22.30
CA HIS A 290 -4.29 8.86 23.59
C HIS A 290 -3.68 7.88 24.62
N GLY A 291 -2.59 8.28 25.27
CA GLY A 291 -1.82 7.46 26.20
C GLY A 291 -0.74 6.57 25.58
N ASP A 292 -0.60 6.57 24.25
CA ASP A 292 0.49 5.84 23.57
C ASP A 292 1.85 6.51 23.87
N PRO A 293 2.93 5.76 24.14
CA PRO A 293 4.28 6.32 24.28
C PRO A 293 4.76 7.20 23.11
N ALA A 294 4.24 6.97 21.89
CA ALA A 294 4.56 7.76 20.70
C ALA A 294 3.75 9.07 20.59
N GLN A 295 2.81 9.34 21.51
CA GLN A 295 1.94 10.52 21.49
C GLN A 295 2.70 11.86 21.45
N PRO A 296 3.84 12.07 22.14
CA PRO A 296 4.52 13.37 22.12
C PRO A 296 5.01 13.80 20.74
N SER A 297 5.21 12.86 19.82
CA SER A 297 5.69 13.09 18.45
C SER A 297 4.62 12.76 17.40
N ALA A 298 3.34 12.68 17.79
CA ALA A 298 2.28 12.38 16.84
C ALA A 298 1.81 13.65 16.11
N THR A 299 1.36 13.47 14.87
CA THR A 299 0.68 14.52 14.09
C THR A 299 -0.81 14.55 14.46
N ILE A 300 -1.43 13.37 14.57
CA ILE A 300 -2.84 13.17 14.90
C ILE A 300 -2.93 12.15 16.03
N VAL A 301 -3.62 12.54 17.10
CA VAL A 301 -3.91 11.67 18.25
C VAL A 301 -5.39 11.38 18.28
N HIS A 302 -5.75 10.12 18.22
CA HIS A 302 -7.14 9.67 18.32
C HIS A 302 -7.47 9.35 19.76
N ASP A 303 -8.60 9.85 20.24
CA ASP A 303 -9.21 9.37 21.47
C ASP A 303 -10.06 8.14 21.12
N LEU A 304 -9.80 7.01 21.76
CA LEU A 304 -10.63 5.82 21.61
C LEU A 304 -11.73 5.86 22.66
N PRO A 305 -12.99 6.19 22.32
CA PRO A 305 -14.07 5.58 23.06
C PRO A 305 -14.02 4.07 22.77
N GLY A 306 -13.83 3.26 23.82
CA GLY A 306 -13.80 1.79 23.75
C GLY A 306 -15.17 1.22 23.37
N THR A 307 -15.64 1.49 22.16
CA THR A 307 -16.85 0.88 21.62
C THR A 307 -16.47 -0.27 20.70
N SER A 308 -17.30 -1.30 20.71
CA SER A 308 -17.20 -2.50 19.88
C SER A 308 -17.23 -2.22 18.37
N ALA A 309 -17.30 -0.96 17.93
CA ALA A 309 -17.17 -0.56 16.53
C ALA A 309 -15.80 -0.92 15.93
N ASP A 310 -14.74 -0.94 16.74
CA ASP A 310 -13.37 -1.26 16.26
C ASP A 310 -13.07 -2.76 16.23
N LEU A 311 -13.83 -3.57 16.96
CA LEU A 311 -13.64 -5.02 17.06
C LEU A 311 -14.82 -5.80 16.44
N GLY A 312 -15.72 -5.09 15.75
CA GLY A 312 -17.02 -5.62 15.34
C GLY A 312 -17.98 -5.86 16.51
N PRO A 313 -19.29 -5.90 16.26
CA PRO A 313 -20.29 -6.17 17.30
C PRO A 313 -20.20 -7.59 17.90
N ASP A 314 -19.35 -8.45 17.34
CA ASP A 314 -19.16 -9.84 17.80
C ASP A 314 -17.65 -10.17 17.87
N PRO A 315 -17.08 -10.32 19.08
CA PRO A 315 -15.71 -10.81 19.29
C PRO A 315 -15.46 -12.18 18.65
N GLY A 316 -16.52 -12.98 18.44
CA GLY A 316 -16.50 -14.23 17.71
C GLY A 316 -16.44 -14.04 16.19
N PHE A 317 -16.90 -12.92 15.64
CA PHE A 317 -16.87 -12.65 14.20
C PHE A 317 -15.44 -12.44 13.69
N ALA A 318 -14.57 -11.80 14.48
CA ALA A 318 -13.12 -11.73 14.19
C ALA A 318 -12.46 -13.12 14.11
N SER A 319 -13.02 -14.12 14.79
CA SER A 319 -12.57 -15.53 14.72
C SER A 319 -13.28 -16.35 13.63
N LEU A 320 -14.51 -15.98 13.26
CA LEU A 320 -15.37 -16.66 12.27
C LEU A 320 -15.10 -16.16 10.84
N VAL A 321 -14.80 -14.87 10.66
CA VAL A 321 -14.39 -14.28 9.38
C VAL A 321 -12.90 -14.41 9.24
N ARG A 322 -12.48 -15.57 8.73
CA ARG A 322 -11.10 -15.85 8.32
C ARG A 322 -10.48 -14.70 7.50
N THR A 323 -9.19 -14.46 7.78
CA THR A 323 -8.10 -14.18 6.82
C THR A 323 -8.51 -13.68 5.42
N ALA A 324 -9.02 -12.45 5.34
CA ALA A 324 -8.84 -11.60 4.16
C ALA A 324 -7.59 -10.77 4.50
N ARG A 325 -6.38 -10.94 3.94
CA ARG A 325 -5.73 -11.09 2.61
C ARG A 325 -5.62 -9.82 1.74
N ARG A 326 -4.45 -9.16 1.84
CA ARG A 326 -3.68 -8.33 0.87
C ARG A 326 -2.62 -7.52 1.64
N ALA A 327 -1.41 -7.45 1.07
CA ALA A 327 -0.25 -6.69 1.53
C ALA A 327 0.39 -7.09 2.89
N GLY A 328 0.89 -8.33 2.97
CA GLY A 328 1.78 -8.82 4.04
C GLY A 328 1.20 -9.86 5.02
N ARG A 329 -0.05 -10.30 4.82
CA ARG A 329 -0.79 -11.16 5.77
C ARG A 329 -0.31 -12.63 5.77
N THR A 330 -0.29 -13.29 6.95
CA THR A 330 -0.08 -14.74 7.08
C THR A 330 -1.36 -15.52 6.72
N GLY A 331 -1.29 -16.23 5.59
CA GLY A 331 -2.37 -16.97 4.92
C GLY A 331 -2.23 -16.82 3.39
N GLY A 332 -2.64 -17.81 2.58
CA GLY A 332 -2.28 -17.89 1.16
C GLY A 332 -2.41 -16.59 0.36
N ARG A 333 -1.32 -16.22 -0.34
CA ARG A 333 -1.11 -14.87 -0.89
C ARG A 333 -2.12 -14.50 -2.00
N ASP A 334 -2.49 -13.23 -2.01
CA ASP A 334 -3.15 -12.58 -3.15
C ASP A 334 -2.22 -12.43 -4.36
N ALA A 335 -2.81 -12.13 -5.51
CA ALA A 335 -2.04 -11.72 -6.68
C ALA A 335 -1.27 -10.43 -6.39
N LEU A 336 0.06 -10.52 -6.44
CA LEU A 336 0.99 -9.39 -6.48
C LEU A 336 0.70 -8.51 -7.68
N VAL A 337 0.67 -9.11 -8.88
CA VAL A 337 0.44 -8.39 -10.14
C VAL A 337 -0.87 -8.87 -10.77
N VAL A 338 -1.72 -7.92 -11.15
CA VAL A 338 -2.90 -8.18 -11.99
C VAL A 338 -2.73 -7.40 -13.30
N MET A 339 -2.76 -8.11 -14.42
CA MET A 339 -2.68 -7.51 -15.76
C MET A 339 -3.88 -7.90 -16.60
N THR A 340 -4.35 -7.00 -17.45
CA THR A 340 -5.38 -7.28 -18.44
C THR A 340 -4.79 -7.18 -19.84
N SER A 341 -5.30 -7.98 -20.77
CA SER A 341 -4.86 -7.99 -22.17
C SER A 341 -6.00 -7.52 -23.09
N HIS A 342 -5.64 -7.10 -24.30
CA HIS A 342 -6.59 -6.74 -25.35
C HIS A 342 -6.39 -7.66 -26.57
N PRO A 343 -7.46 -8.22 -27.17
CA PRO A 343 -8.87 -8.04 -26.81
C PRO A 343 -9.26 -8.80 -25.53
N ALA A 344 -10.20 -8.24 -24.77
CA ALA A 344 -10.65 -8.81 -23.51
C ALA A 344 -11.34 -10.17 -23.74
N SER A 345 -10.64 -11.25 -23.40
CA SER A 345 -11.20 -12.59 -23.25
C SER A 345 -11.76 -12.77 -21.84
N GLY A 346 -12.83 -13.57 -21.69
CA GLY A 346 -13.35 -13.93 -20.36
C GLY A 346 -12.45 -14.92 -19.60
N ALA A 347 -11.47 -15.54 -20.27
CA ALA A 347 -10.55 -16.49 -19.66
C ALA A 347 -9.42 -15.78 -18.92
N GLY A 348 -9.17 -16.16 -17.67
CA GLY A 348 -8.05 -15.66 -16.88
C GLY A 348 -7.08 -16.77 -16.48
N ILE A 349 -5.85 -16.38 -16.17
CA ILE A 349 -4.79 -17.26 -15.68
C ILE A 349 -4.22 -16.74 -14.36
N ALA A 350 -4.07 -17.64 -13.40
CA ALA A 350 -3.32 -17.47 -12.17
C ALA A 350 -1.95 -18.16 -12.32
N VAL A 351 -0.87 -17.39 -12.19
CA VAL A 351 0.50 -17.90 -12.12
C VAL A 351 0.94 -17.86 -10.67
N ILE A 352 1.31 -19.01 -10.11
CA ILE A 352 1.76 -19.15 -8.73
C ILE A 352 3.27 -19.40 -8.74
N LEU A 353 4.04 -18.41 -8.30
CA LEU A 353 5.47 -18.55 -8.06
C LEU A 353 5.70 -19.11 -6.66
N ARG A 354 6.02 -20.40 -6.57
CA ARG A 354 6.14 -21.12 -5.30
C ARG A 354 7.56 -21.11 -4.74
N ASP A 355 7.67 -21.39 -3.44
CA ASP A 355 8.92 -21.59 -2.71
C ASP A 355 9.85 -20.36 -2.72
N ILE A 356 9.29 -19.13 -2.74
CA ILE A 356 10.10 -17.90 -2.85
C ILE A 356 11.01 -17.68 -1.65
N ALA A 357 10.68 -18.20 -0.46
CA ALA A 357 11.51 -18.05 0.74
C ALA A 357 12.79 -18.91 0.69
N ALA A 358 12.86 -19.88 -0.24
CA ALA A 358 14.05 -20.70 -0.45
C ALA A 358 14.91 -20.19 -1.63
N ALA A 359 14.48 -19.13 -2.32
CA ALA A 359 15.13 -18.61 -3.51
C ALA A 359 15.73 -17.23 -3.26
N ASP A 360 16.81 -16.94 -3.97
CA ASP A 360 17.45 -15.62 -3.93
C ASP A 360 16.50 -14.52 -4.43
N SER A 361 16.51 -13.38 -3.75
CA SER A 361 15.62 -12.26 -4.05
C SER A 361 15.71 -11.74 -5.48
N ARG A 362 16.89 -11.71 -6.11
CA ARG A 362 17.04 -11.31 -7.51
C ARG A 362 16.52 -12.36 -8.47
N VAL A 363 16.66 -13.64 -8.13
CA VAL A 363 16.09 -14.73 -8.93
C VAL A 363 14.56 -14.67 -8.91
N VAL A 364 13.98 -14.43 -7.73
CA VAL A 364 12.53 -14.18 -7.59
C VAL A 364 12.13 -12.96 -8.44
N ALA A 365 12.85 -11.84 -8.30
CA ALA A 365 12.54 -10.61 -9.02
C ALA A 365 12.58 -10.82 -10.55
N THR A 366 13.66 -11.42 -11.06
CA THR A 366 13.83 -11.73 -12.49
C THR A 366 12.72 -12.64 -13.02
N THR A 367 12.25 -13.60 -12.21
CA THR A 367 11.17 -14.51 -12.61
C THR A 367 9.84 -13.77 -12.76
N VAL A 368 9.54 -12.86 -11.82
CA VAL A 368 8.36 -11.98 -11.89
C VAL A 368 8.41 -11.07 -13.12
N GLU A 369 9.55 -10.42 -13.37
CA GLU A 369 9.76 -9.59 -14.55
C GLU A 369 9.59 -10.38 -15.85
N THR A 370 10.20 -11.55 -15.94
CA THR A 370 10.10 -12.40 -17.13
C THR A 370 8.66 -12.88 -17.37
N THR A 371 7.95 -13.28 -16.30
CA THR A 371 6.54 -13.73 -16.39
C THR A 371 5.62 -12.62 -16.90
N THR A 372 5.72 -11.45 -16.27
CA THR A 372 4.86 -10.29 -16.62
C THR A 372 5.18 -9.76 -18.01
N SER A 373 6.47 -9.75 -18.39
CA SER A 373 6.90 -9.33 -19.73
C SER A 373 6.45 -10.32 -20.81
N ALA A 374 6.50 -11.64 -20.54
CA ALA A 374 5.96 -12.65 -21.44
C ALA A 374 4.45 -12.47 -21.66
N PHE A 375 3.69 -12.16 -20.60
CA PHE A 375 2.24 -11.93 -20.72
C PHE A 375 1.91 -10.66 -21.49
N ALA A 376 2.67 -9.58 -21.25
CA ALA A 376 2.51 -8.33 -22.00
C ALA A 376 2.82 -8.50 -23.50
N ALA A 377 3.82 -9.34 -23.84
CA ALA A 377 4.20 -9.60 -25.22
C ALA A 377 3.21 -10.51 -25.95
N ASP A 378 2.78 -11.60 -25.31
CA ASP A 378 1.79 -12.53 -25.85
C ASP A 378 0.98 -13.14 -24.71
N SER A 379 -0.26 -12.65 -24.53
CA SER A 379 -1.18 -13.15 -23.51
C SER A 379 -1.75 -14.53 -23.82
N GLY A 380 -1.48 -15.09 -25.00
CA GLY A 380 -1.90 -16.44 -25.39
C GLY A 380 -3.41 -16.65 -25.44
N GLY A 381 -4.23 -15.58 -25.47
CA GLY A 381 -5.69 -15.67 -25.45
C GLY A 381 -6.34 -15.47 -24.07
N PHE A 382 -5.55 -15.37 -23.00
CA PHE A 382 -6.04 -15.01 -21.67
C PHE A 382 -6.28 -13.50 -21.59
N GLY A 383 -7.46 -13.09 -21.13
CA GLY A 383 -7.83 -11.69 -20.91
C GLY A 383 -7.27 -11.10 -19.62
N ARG A 384 -6.83 -11.95 -18.68
CA ARG A 384 -6.32 -11.53 -17.36
C ARG A 384 -5.21 -12.45 -16.85
N LEU A 385 -4.15 -11.86 -16.31
CA LEU A 385 -3.11 -12.52 -15.51
C LEU A 385 -3.24 -12.10 -14.05
N GLU A 386 -3.15 -13.07 -13.14
CA GLU A 386 -2.98 -12.90 -11.71
C GLU A 386 -1.69 -13.62 -11.28
N LEU A 387 -0.63 -12.89 -10.92
CA LEU A 387 0.63 -13.46 -10.47
C LEU A 387 0.69 -13.43 -8.94
N MET A 388 0.81 -14.59 -8.31
CA MET A 388 0.89 -14.76 -6.86
C MET A 388 2.29 -15.25 -6.47
N LEU A 389 2.85 -14.67 -5.41
CA LEU A 389 4.09 -15.16 -4.82
C LEU A 389 3.76 -16.03 -3.61
N CYS A 390 4.38 -17.19 -3.44
CA CYS A 390 4.11 -18.07 -2.30
C CYS A 390 5.43 -18.49 -1.66
N ALA A 391 5.67 -18.04 -0.44
CA ALA A 391 6.85 -18.34 0.36
C ALA A 391 6.84 -19.79 0.85
N TRP A 392 5.67 -20.27 1.22
CA TRP A 392 5.47 -21.55 1.89
C TRP A 392 4.49 -22.45 1.16
N ARG A 393 4.53 -23.74 1.46
CA ARG A 393 3.75 -24.75 0.73
C ARG A 393 2.25 -24.60 0.93
N ASP A 394 1.82 -24.29 2.15
CA ASP A 394 0.43 -24.02 2.48
C ASP A 394 -0.11 -22.81 1.70
N GLU A 395 0.72 -21.78 1.47
CA GLU A 395 0.32 -20.64 0.64
C GLU A 395 0.00 -21.05 -0.81
N VAL A 396 0.78 -21.97 -1.38
CA VAL A 396 0.57 -22.50 -2.74
C VAL A 396 -0.76 -23.23 -2.83
N ASP A 397 -1.07 -24.07 -1.85
CA ASP A 397 -2.29 -24.86 -1.85
C ASP A 397 -3.52 -23.94 -1.73
N PHE A 398 -3.48 -22.91 -0.88
CA PHE A 398 -4.52 -21.89 -0.79
C PHE A 398 -4.66 -21.06 -2.07
N ALA A 399 -3.55 -20.64 -2.69
CA ALA A 399 -3.57 -19.87 -3.93
C ALA A 399 -4.22 -20.68 -5.08
N ARG A 400 -3.90 -21.98 -5.16
CA ARG A 400 -4.51 -22.90 -6.11
C ARG A 400 -6.02 -23.03 -5.90
N GLU A 401 -6.47 -23.21 -4.66
CA GLU A 401 -7.89 -23.31 -4.33
C GLU A 401 -8.66 -22.03 -4.68
N ALA A 402 -8.09 -20.87 -4.34
CA ALA A 402 -8.67 -19.57 -4.66
C ALA A 402 -8.79 -19.35 -6.18
N ALA A 403 -7.72 -19.61 -6.93
CA ALA A 403 -7.70 -19.47 -8.39
C ALA A 403 -8.70 -20.43 -9.06
N THR A 404 -8.79 -21.67 -8.58
CA THR A 404 -9.75 -22.67 -9.09
C THR A 404 -11.19 -22.22 -8.82
N SER A 405 -11.46 -21.69 -7.61
CA SER A 405 -12.78 -21.15 -7.24
C SER A 405 -13.17 -19.95 -8.10
N ALA A 406 -12.19 -19.12 -8.50
CA ALA A 406 -12.35 -18.01 -9.43
C ALA A 406 -12.41 -18.43 -10.91
N ARG A 407 -12.35 -19.75 -11.21
CA ARG A 407 -12.35 -20.33 -12.56
C ARG A 407 -11.18 -19.86 -13.43
N LEU A 408 -10.04 -19.60 -12.80
CA LEU A 408 -8.80 -19.26 -13.50
C LEU A 408 -8.05 -20.53 -13.92
N ARG A 409 -7.37 -20.46 -15.06
CA ARG A 409 -6.33 -21.44 -15.41
C ARG A 409 -5.20 -21.30 -14.40
N VAL A 410 -4.67 -22.39 -13.86
CA VAL A 410 -3.57 -22.34 -12.89
C VAL A 410 -2.28 -22.84 -13.52
N ALA A 411 -1.21 -22.06 -13.39
CA ALA A 411 0.15 -22.44 -13.71
C ALA A 411 1.05 -22.24 -12.49
N GLU A 412 1.86 -23.23 -12.16
CA GLU A 412 2.86 -23.12 -11.10
C GLU A 412 4.25 -23.05 -11.69
N ILE A 413 5.05 -22.12 -11.19
CA ILE A 413 6.44 -21.91 -11.59
C ILE A 413 7.33 -21.82 -10.34
N VAL A 414 8.60 -22.18 -10.48
CA VAL A 414 9.62 -21.97 -9.44
C VAL A 414 10.56 -20.82 -9.82
N PRO A 415 11.13 -20.09 -8.86
CA PRO A 415 12.12 -19.06 -9.15
C PRO A 415 13.27 -19.61 -10.00
N GLY A 416 13.64 -18.88 -11.05
CA GLY A 416 14.70 -19.26 -11.99
C GLY A 416 14.27 -20.24 -13.09
N GLN A 417 13.02 -20.71 -13.08
CA GLN A 417 12.48 -21.52 -14.18
C GLN A 417 12.46 -20.69 -15.48
N PRO A 418 13.00 -21.20 -16.60
CA PRO A 418 12.91 -20.51 -17.88
C PRO A 418 11.46 -20.33 -18.33
N ILE A 419 11.08 -19.09 -18.65
CA ILE A 419 9.75 -18.74 -19.15
C ILE A 419 9.90 -18.32 -20.61
N PRO A 420 9.52 -19.19 -21.58
CA PRO A 420 9.63 -18.86 -22.99
C PRO A 420 8.60 -17.80 -23.39
N HIS A 421 8.89 -17.04 -24.45
CA HIS A 421 7.98 -16.00 -24.94
C HIS A 421 6.57 -16.51 -25.31
N ASP A 422 6.45 -17.78 -25.72
CA ASP A 422 5.18 -18.41 -26.09
C ASP A 422 4.52 -19.18 -24.93
N PHE A 423 4.94 -18.93 -23.69
CA PHE A 423 4.49 -19.64 -22.50
C PHE A 423 2.95 -19.65 -22.36
N PHE A 424 2.31 -18.49 -22.49
CA PHE A 424 0.86 -18.37 -22.35
C PHE A 424 0.11 -19.00 -23.53
N ALA A 425 0.59 -18.82 -24.76
CA ALA A 425 0.00 -19.46 -25.94
C ALA A 425 0.05 -20.99 -25.87
N LYS A 426 1.10 -21.57 -25.26
CA LYS A 426 1.18 -23.01 -24.99
C LYS A 426 0.19 -23.47 -23.93
N LEU A 427 -0.03 -22.67 -22.89
CA LEU A 427 -0.95 -23.00 -21.80
C LEU A 427 -2.42 -22.95 -22.21
N ASP A 428 -2.79 -22.03 -23.11
CA ASP A 428 -4.14 -21.94 -23.68
C ASP A 428 -4.49 -23.15 -24.56
N ARG A 429 -3.51 -23.64 -25.34
CA ARG A 429 -3.67 -24.81 -26.23
C ARG A 429 -3.70 -26.16 -25.50
N GLN A 430 -3.31 -26.21 -24.23
CA GLN A 430 -3.40 -27.43 -23.43
C GLN A 430 -4.80 -27.57 -22.84
N ASP A 431 -5.50 -28.66 -23.16
CA ASP A 431 -6.83 -28.98 -22.63
C ASP A 431 -6.89 -28.93 -21.08
N ALA A 432 -8.11 -28.74 -20.57
CA ALA A 432 -8.47 -28.44 -19.18
C ALA A 432 -8.15 -29.56 -18.16
N GLY A 433 -6.88 -29.91 -17.98
CA GLY A 433 -6.35 -30.60 -16.78
C GLY A 433 -5.42 -29.68 -16.00
N PRO A 434 -5.19 -29.89 -14.69
CA PRO A 434 -4.21 -29.09 -13.94
C PRO A 434 -2.84 -29.24 -14.62
N ALA A 435 -2.37 -28.16 -15.24
CA ALA A 435 -1.06 -28.12 -15.90
C ALA A 435 0.01 -28.05 -14.81
N SER A 436 0.28 -29.19 -14.19
CA SER A 436 1.49 -29.40 -13.39
C SER A 436 2.66 -29.54 -14.36
N LEU A 437 3.19 -28.42 -14.85
CA LEU A 437 4.53 -28.38 -15.43
C LEU A 437 5.55 -28.50 -14.28
N ILE A 438 5.56 -29.65 -13.59
CA ILE A 438 6.76 -30.11 -12.91
C ILE A 438 7.69 -30.60 -14.02
N ALA A 439 8.38 -29.68 -14.67
CA ALA A 439 9.57 -30.04 -15.41
C ALA A 439 10.61 -30.49 -14.38
N ARG A 440 10.66 -31.80 -14.12
CA ARG A 440 11.79 -32.41 -13.42
C ARG A 440 13.02 -32.10 -14.26
N GLY A 441 13.84 -31.15 -13.81
CA GLY A 441 15.16 -30.91 -14.36
C GLY A 441 15.95 -32.21 -14.39
N ARG A 442 16.59 -32.48 -15.52
CA ARG A 442 17.76 -33.35 -15.56
C ARG A 442 18.99 -32.49 -15.43
#